data_AF-A0A3D3W197-F1
#
_entry.id   AF-A0A3D3W197-F1
#
_cell.length_a   1.000
_cell.length_b   1.000
_cell.length_c   1.000
_cell.angle_alpha   90.00
_cell.angle_beta   90.00
_cell.angle_gamma   90.00
#
_symmetry.space_group_name_H-M   'P 1'
#
loop_
_entity.id
_entity.type
_entity.pdbx_description
1 polymer ?
#
loop_
_entity_poly.entity_id
_entity_poly.type
_entity_poly.pdbx_seq_one_letter_code
_entity_poly.pdbx_strand_id
1 'polypeptide(L)'
;MIQGIQKSLQRVSLLIVIVGLLCCTSTAADGPPNIVFILADDMGFSDAGCYGSEIRTPSLDALASGGLRYTQFYNTARCWPTRAALLTGYYPQQIHRDALPDLPGGSQGRRQPWARLLPDLLRPAGYHSYHSGKWHVDGDVLTGGFERSLNVRNDGNFFTAKGNLLDDKPVEPAADESGYYTTIATVDHAIECLQQHRTRHSEQPFFQYIAFIAPHFPLHALPQDIEKYRDRYIAGWDQLRQERYQRQRASGLVSTPLSALEADLGPPYHFPEALQKLGSGEINRPLPWDTLTAEQQRF
;
A
#
# COMPACT_ATOMS: atom_id res chain seq x y z
N MET A 1 -34.14 55.77 7.22
CA MET A 1 -33.84 54.50 6.54
C MET A 1 -32.33 54.27 6.30
N ILE A 2 -31.52 55.32 6.11
CA ILE A 2 -30.09 55.18 5.76
C ILE A 2 -29.16 54.93 6.98
N GLN A 3 -29.53 55.37 8.19
CA GLN A 3 -28.71 55.15 9.40
C GLN A 3 -28.75 53.72 9.97
N GLY A 4 -29.75 52.90 9.58
CA GLY A 4 -29.87 51.51 10.04
C GLY A 4 -28.94 50.54 9.32
N ILE A 5 -28.55 50.87 8.08
CA ILE A 5 -27.74 50.01 7.21
C ILE A 5 -26.25 50.07 7.62
N GLN A 6 -25.75 51.23 8.06
CA GLN A 6 -24.35 51.37 8.51
C GLN A 6 -24.03 50.60 9.81
N LYS A 7 -24.98 50.49 10.74
CA LYS A 7 -24.79 49.71 11.98
C LYS A 7 -24.84 48.19 11.76
N SER A 8 -25.51 47.74 10.70
CA SER A 8 -25.56 46.32 10.29
C SER A 8 -24.24 45.88 9.64
N LEU A 9 -23.65 46.73 8.78
CA LEU A 9 -22.37 46.46 8.15
C LEU A 9 -21.21 46.37 9.16
N GLN A 10 -21.17 47.24 10.18
CA GLN A 10 -20.14 47.18 11.21
C GLN A 10 -20.20 45.90 12.09
N ARG A 11 -21.40 45.33 12.30
CA ARG A 11 -21.56 44.08 13.06
C ARG A 11 -21.22 42.84 12.23
N VAL A 12 -21.46 42.86 10.92
CA VAL A 12 -21.08 41.78 10.01
C VAL A 12 -19.57 41.77 9.76
N SER A 13 -18.93 42.95 9.65
CA SER A 13 -17.47 43.06 9.53
C SER A 13 -16.73 42.59 10.79
N LEU A 14 -17.28 42.81 11.99
CA LEU A 14 -16.65 42.34 13.23
C LEU A 14 -16.80 40.82 13.42
N LEU A 15 -17.89 40.22 12.94
CA LEU A 15 -18.10 38.77 12.99
C LEU A 15 -17.19 38.00 12.00
N ILE A 16 -16.93 38.57 10.82
CA ILE A 16 -16.01 38.00 9.82
C ILE A 16 -14.55 38.05 10.30
N VAL A 17 -14.17 39.08 11.06
CA VAL A 17 -12.83 39.19 11.64
C VAL A 17 -12.62 38.15 12.77
N ILE A 18 -13.65 37.88 13.58
CA ILE A 18 -13.55 36.88 14.67
C ILE A 18 -13.58 35.43 14.13
N VAL A 19 -14.32 35.15 13.05
CA VAL A 19 -14.30 33.82 12.40
C VAL A 19 -13.01 33.59 11.60
N GLY A 20 -12.38 34.63 11.07
CA GLY A 20 -11.06 34.54 10.44
C GLY A 20 -9.89 34.29 11.41
N LEU A 21 -10.07 34.61 12.69
CA LEU A 21 -9.09 34.38 13.76
C LEU A 21 -9.22 33.01 14.46
N LEU A 22 -10.28 32.25 14.14
CA LEU A 22 -10.40 30.83 14.43
C LEU A 22 -9.82 29.96 13.31
N CYS A 23 -8.99 30.54 12.43
CA CYS A 23 -8.04 29.76 11.65
C CYS A 23 -7.18 28.99 12.65
N CYS A 24 -7.45 27.69 12.73
CA CYS A 24 -6.70 26.70 13.47
C CYS A 24 -5.22 27.09 13.47
N THR A 25 -4.75 27.64 14.58
CA THR A 25 -3.33 27.60 14.93
C THR A 25 -3.04 26.13 15.19
N SER A 26 -2.96 25.34 14.12
CA SER A 26 -2.22 24.10 14.16
C SER A 26 -0.81 24.57 14.51
N THR A 27 -0.46 24.40 15.77
CA THR A 27 0.93 24.43 16.21
C THR A 27 1.60 23.31 15.43
N ALA A 28 2.05 23.62 14.21
CA ALA A 28 3.01 22.79 13.52
C ALA A 28 4.14 22.61 14.53
N ALA A 29 4.46 21.36 14.85
CA ALA A 29 5.57 21.08 15.75
C ALA A 29 6.79 21.87 15.26
N ASP A 30 7.50 22.53 16.16
CA ASP A 30 8.73 23.27 15.85
C ASP A 30 9.81 22.27 15.40
N GLY A 31 9.74 21.83 14.15
CA GLY A 31 10.62 20.83 13.59
C GLY A 31 10.08 20.16 12.32
N PRO A 32 10.98 19.55 11.53
CA PRO A 32 10.57 18.73 10.40
C PRO A 32 9.64 17.58 10.86
N PRO A 33 8.59 17.26 10.10
CA PRO A 33 7.64 16.22 10.49
C PRO A 33 8.27 14.83 10.34
N ASN A 34 7.81 13.89 11.17
CA ASN A 34 8.04 12.48 10.92
C ASN A 34 7.27 12.02 9.68
N ILE A 35 7.89 11.16 8.87
CA ILE A 35 7.30 10.65 7.63
C ILE A 35 7.11 9.14 7.77
N VAL A 36 5.87 8.68 7.64
CA VAL A 36 5.54 7.25 7.54
C VAL A 36 4.94 6.99 6.17
N PHE A 37 5.56 6.11 5.40
CA PHE A 37 5.04 5.68 4.10
C PHE A 37 4.64 4.22 4.18
N ILE A 38 3.37 3.93 3.93
CA ILE A 38 2.79 2.58 3.96
C ILE A 38 2.41 2.18 2.54
N LEU A 39 3.00 1.09 2.05
CA LEU A 39 2.80 0.55 0.71
C LEU A 39 2.28 -0.89 0.78
N ALA A 40 1.14 -1.16 0.14
CA ALA A 40 0.66 -2.51 -0.13
C ALA A 40 1.19 -3.02 -1.49
N ASP A 41 1.29 -4.33 -1.68
CA ASP A 41 1.74 -4.96 -2.93
C ASP A 41 0.52 -5.64 -3.59
N ASP A 42 0.14 -5.17 -4.78
CA ASP A 42 -1.03 -5.63 -5.56
C ASP A 42 -2.42 -5.34 -4.98
N MET A 43 -2.55 -4.37 -4.06
CA MET A 43 -3.88 -3.87 -3.65
C MET A 43 -4.53 -3.07 -4.78
N GLY A 44 -5.74 -3.45 -5.20
CA GLY A 44 -6.50 -2.80 -6.25
C GLY A 44 -7.13 -1.48 -5.80
N PHE A 45 -7.43 -0.60 -6.78
CA PHE A 45 -8.04 0.72 -6.56
C PHE A 45 -9.28 0.68 -5.67
N SER A 46 -10.08 -0.38 -5.81
CA SER A 46 -11.39 -0.50 -5.18
C SER A 46 -11.44 -1.49 -4.00
N ASP A 47 -10.28 -1.88 -3.47
CA ASP A 47 -10.21 -2.89 -2.39
C ASP A 47 -10.36 -2.29 -0.99
N ALA A 48 -10.15 -0.98 -0.82
CA ALA A 48 -10.45 -0.26 0.41
C ALA A 48 -11.92 0.18 0.48
N GLY A 49 -12.51 0.18 1.67
CA GLY A 49 -13.91 0.53 1.91
C GLY A 49 -14.23 1.95 1.44
N CYS A 50 -13.33 2.88 1.71
CA CYS A 50 -13.40 4.26 1.25
C CYS A 50 -13.30 4.43 -0.28
N TYR A 51 -13.02 3.36 -1.04
CA TYR A 51 -13.10 3.30 -2.51
C TYR A 51 -14.22 2.38 -3.03
N GLY A 52 -15.18 2.04 -2.16
CA GLY A 52 -16.39 1.28 -2.51
C GLY A 52 -16.31 -0.22 -2.23
N SER A 53 -15.21 -0.72 -1.66
CA SER A 53 -15.06 -2.13 -1.31
C SER A 53 -16.06 -2.59 -0.25
N GLU A 54 -16.38 -3.87 -0.29
CA GLU A 54 -17.01 -4.63 0.81
C GLU A 54 -15.99 -5.15 1.84
N ILE A 55 -14.70 -5.15 1.51
CA ILE A 55 -13.64 -5.57 2.42
C ILE A 55 -13.56 -4.57 3.58
N ARG A 56 -13.68 -5.07 4.80
CA ARG A 56 -13.67 -4.24 6.01
C ARG A 56 -12.25 -3.74 6.27
N THR A 57 -12.00 -2.48 5.93
CA THR A 57 -10.71 -1.80 6.11
C THR A 57 -10.85 -0.56 7.02
N PRO A 58 -11.40 -0.72 8.24
CA PRO A 58 -11.82 0.41 9.08
C PRO A 58 -10.69 1.38 9.41
N SER A 59 -9.45 0.91 9.54
CA SER A 59 -8.29 1.78 9.77
C SER A 59 -7.97 2.66 8.55
N LEU A 60 -8.08 2.12 7.33
CA LEU A 60 -7.92 2.89 6.10
C LEU A 60 -9.08 3.87 5.90
N ASP A 61 -10.30 3.44 6.24
CA ASP A 61 -11.50 4.28 6.17
C ASP A 61 -11.44 5.45 7.17
N ALA A 62 -10.91 5.20 8.38
CA ALA A 62 -10.68 6.24 9.38
C ALA A 62 -9.61 7.24 8.92
N LEU A 63 -8.47 6.76 8.39
CA LEU A 63 -7.44 7.64 7.82
C LEU A 63 -7.98 8.46 6.65
N ALA A 64 -8.79 7.86 5.79
CA ALA A 64 -9.42 8.53 4.66
C ALA A 64 -10.45 9.59 5.06
N SER A 65 -11.21 9.35 6.13
CA SER A 65 -12.23 10.30 6.61
C SER A 65 -11.63 11.49 7.37
N GLY A 66 -10.49 11.29 8.05
CA GLY A 66 -9.72 12.35 8.71
C GLY A 66 -8.61 12.98 7.85
N GLY A 67 -8.44 12.54 6.60
CA GLY A 67 -7.32 12.89 5.75
C GLY A 67 -7.72 13.26 4.32
N LEU A 68 -6.78 13.10 3.39
CA LEU A 68 -6.98 13.36 1.97
C LEU A 68 -7.00 12.04 1.19
N ARG A 69 -7.89 11.95 0.21
CA ARG A 69 -7.98 10.86 -0.76
C ARG A 69 -7.78 11.38 -2.18
N TYR A 70 -7.25 10.51 -3.04
CA TYR A 70 -7.00 10.82 -4.43
C TYR A 70 -7.78 9.85 -5.32
N THR A 71 -8.66 10.39 -6.18
CA THR A 71 -9.33 9.59 -7.21
C THR A 71 -8.45 9.36 -8.44
N GLN A 72 -7.37 10.13 -8.59
CA GLN A 72 -6.44 10.11 -9.71
C GLN A 72 -5.00 10.07 -9.15
N PHE A 73 -4.54 8.89 -8.78
CA PHE A 73 -3.19 8.62 -8.29
C PHE A 73 -2.63 7.42 -9.05
N TYR A 74 -1.40 7.53 -9.55
CA TYR A 74 -0.84 6.56 -10.48
C TYR A 74 0.49 6.01 -9.99
N ASN A 75 0.67 4.71 -10.18
CA ASN A 75 1.93 3.99 -10.05
C ASN A 75 2.33 3.41 -11.42
N THR A 76 3.41 2.64 -11.46
CA THR A 76 3.75 1.87 -12.66
C THR A 76 3.06 0.50 -12.64
N ALA A 77 3.06 -0.20 -13.77
CA ALA A 77 2.39 -1.50 -13.92
C ALA A 77 3.03 -2.67 -13.14
N ARG A 78 4.16 -2.47 -12.45
CA ARG A 78 4.85 -3.52 -11.68
C ARG A 78 5.40 -2.99 -10.36
N CYS A 79 5.83 -3.91 -9.50
CA CYS A 79 6.34 -3.63 -8.17
C CYS A 79 7.67 -2.86 -8.16
N TRP A 80 8.73 -3.40 -8.77
CA TRP A 80 10.06 -2.77 -8.74
C TRP A 80 10.18 -1.39 -9.39
N PRO A 81 9.54 -1.10 -10.55
CA PRO A 81 9.61 0.24 -11.13
C PRO A 81 8.86 1.25 -10.25
N THR A 82 7.71 0.88 -9.69
CA THR A 82 6.97 1.74 -8.75
C THR A 82 7.80 2.10 -7.53
N ARG A 83 8.43 1.10 -6.89
CA ARG A 83 9.27 1.31 -5.70
C ARG A 83 10.50 2.17 -6.02
N ALA A 84 11.12 1.95 -7.18
CA ALA A 84 12.24 2.76 -7.64
C ALA A 84 11.82 4.21 -7.92
N ALA A 85 10.70 4.44 -8.61
CA ALA A 85 10.17 5.78 -8.86
C ALA A 85 9.85 6.51 -7.56
N LEU A 86 9.17 5.82 -6.63
CA LEU A 86 8.81 6.36 -5.33
C LEU A 86 10.03 6.83 -4.54
N LEU A 87 11.08 6.01 -4.45
CA LEU A 87 12.24 6.30 -3.61
C LEU A 87 13.28 7.18 -4.28
N THR A 88 13.22 7.39 -5.60
CA THR A 88 14.21 8.23 -6.31
C THR A 88 13.62 9.53 -6.84
N GLY A 89 12.31 9.59 -7.06
CA GLY A 89 11.63 10.70 -7.73
C GLY A 89 11.80 10.72 -9.25
N TYR A 90 12.38 9.68 -9.87
CA TYR A 90 12.60 9.60 -11.32
C TYR A 90 11.71 8.56 -11.99
N TYR A 91 11.46 8.73 -13.29
CA TYR A 91 10.84 7.67 -14.07
C TYR A 91 11.77 6.44 -14.10
N PRO A 92 11.25 5.22 -13.92
CA PRO A 92 12.08 4.01 -13.83
C PRO A 92 12.98 3.78 -15.04
N GLN A 93 12.54 4.17 -16.23
CA GLN A 93 13.32 4.06 -17.46
C GLN A 93 14.56 4.98 -17.43
N GLN A 94 14.45 6.18 -16.85
CA GLN A 94 15.58 7.09 -16.67
C GLN A 94 16.65 6.50 -15.77
N ILE A 95 16.25 5.61 -14.87
CA ILE A 95 17.13 4.99 -13.88
C ILE A 95 17.35 3.48 -14.09
N HIS A 96 17.13 2.98 -15.31
CA HIS A 96 17.31 1.58 -15.69
C HIS A 96 16.50 0.56 -14.86
N ARG A 97 15.52 1.00 -14.08
CA ARG A 97 14.59 0.16 -13.31
C ARG A 97 13.33 -0.19 -14.10
N ASP A 98 13.27 0.23 -15.35
CA ASP A 98 12.40 -0.33 -16.39
C ASP A 98 13.13 -0.29 -17.74
N ALA A 99 12.74 -1.17 -18.65
CA ALA A 99 13.41 -1.30 -19.96
C ALA A 99 12.81 -0.34 -20.99
N LEU A 100 13.64 0.13 -21.91
CA LEU A 100 13.21 0.76 -23.17
C LEU A 100 13.73 -0.09 -24.34
N PRO A 101 13.16 0.05 -25.56
CA PRO A 101 13.59 -0.73 -26.72
C PRO A 101 15.11 -0.79 -26.94
N ASP A 102 15.81 0.34 -26.68
CA ASP A 102 17.27 0.46 -26.89
C ASP A 102 18.07 0.62 -25.58
N LEU A 103 17.43 0.50 -24.42
CA LEU A 103 18.10 0.66 -23.12
C LEU A 103 17.77 -0.53 -22.21
N PRO A 104 18.75 -1.39 -21.89
CA PRO A 104 18.52 -2.53 -21.01
C PRO A 104 18.11 -2.03 -19.61
N GLY A 105 17.22 -2.77 -18.97
CA GLY A 105 16.65 -2.40 -17.67
C GLY A 105 15.71 -3.48 -17.15
N GLY A 106 14.69 -3.06 -16.43
CA GLY A 106 13.71 -3.98 -15.84
C GLY A 106 14.18 -4.54 -14.50
N SER A 107 13.66 -5.70 -14.09
CA SER A 107 13.87 -6.22 -12.72
C SER A 107 15.35 -6.41 -12.35
N GLN A 108 16.21 -6.74 -13.32
CA GLN A 108 17.65 -6.94 -13.15
C GLN A 108 18.51 -5.70 -13.45
N GLY A 109 17.89 -4.60 -13.90
CA GLY A 109 18.62 -3.36 -14.15
C GLY A 109 19.16 -2.74 -12.86
N ARG A 110 20.32 -2.08 -12.91
CA ARG A 110 20.88 -1.39 -11.74
C ARG A 110 20.65 0.10 -11.89
N ARG A 111 20.08 0.74 -10.87
CA ARG A 111 19.96 2.18 -10.79
C ARG A 111 21.34 2.84 -10.88
N GLN A 112 21.38 3.94 -11.61
CA GLN A 112 22.58 4.72 -11.78
C GLN A 112 22.96 5.39 -10.45
N PRO A 113 24.26 5.48 -10.11
CA PRO A 113 24.70 6.01 -8.82
C PRO A 113 24.23 7.44 -8.51
N TRP A 114 23.97 8.26 -9.52
CA TRP A 114 23.49 9.64 -9.35
C TRP A 114 22.03 9.72 -8.86
N ALA A 115 21.22 8.69 -9.12
CA ALA A 115 19.81 8.65 -8.72
C ALA A 115 19.70 8.19 -7.27
N ARG A 116 20.13 9.02 -6.31
CA ARG A 116 20.13 8.69 -4.88
C ARG A 116 18.71 8.41 -4.37
N LEU A 117 18.61 7.53 -3.38
CA LEU A 117 17.33 7.19 -2.75
C LEU A 117 16.94 8.24 -1.70
N LEU A 118 15.64 8.34 -1.40
CA LEU A 118 15.05 9.31 -0.49
C LEU A 118 15.71 9.35 0.90
N PRO A 119 16.00 8.23 1.59
CA PRO A 119 16.73 8.24 2.87
C PRO A 119 18.05 9.02 2.81
N ASP A 120 18.74 8.87 1.68
CA ASP A 120 20.04 9.46 1.40
C ASP A 120 19.97 10.98 1.22
N LEU A 121 18.81 11.47 0.75
CA LEU A 121 18.47 12.89 0.61
C LEU A 121 17.92 13.49 1.91
N LEU A 122 17.27 12.68 2.75
CA LEU A 122 16.73 13.10 4.05
C LEU A 122 17.79 13.17 5.15
N ARG A 123 18.87 12.37 5.06
CA ARG A 123 19.95 12.33 6.07
C ARG A 123 20.55 13.72 6.39
N PRO A 124 20.88 14.61 5.43
CA PRO A 124 21.38 15.96 5.75
C PRO A 124 20.37 16.85 6.46
N ALA A 125 19.07 16.53 6.38
CA ALA A 125 17.99 17.20 7.12
C ALA A 125 17.76 16.60 8.53
N GLY A 126 18.63 15.70 8.99
CA GLY A 126 18.59 15.13 10.34
C GLY A 126 17.67 13.92 10.50
N TYR A 127 17.14 13.36 9.40
CA TYR A 127 16.24 12.20 9.46
C TYR A 127 17.00 10.90 9.70
N HIS A 128 16.47 10.11 10.63
CA HIS A 128 16.77 8.69 10.74
C HIS A 128 15.81 7.88 9.87
N SER A 129 16.33 6.97 9.03
CA SER A 129 15.51 6.24 8.06
C SER A 129 15.45 4.75 8.33
N TYR A 130 14.25 4.17 8.36
CA TYR A 130 14.00 2.76 8.66
C TYR A 130 13.14 2.10 7.58
N HIS A 131 13.43 0.83 7.28
CA HIS A 131 12.72 0.02 6.28
C HIS A 131 12.10 -1.23 6.93
N SER A 132 10.91 -1.62 6.49
CA SER A 132 10.28 -2.87 6.92
C SER A 132 9.42 -3.44 5.80
N GLY A 133 9.73 -4.66 5.36
CA GLY A 133 8.98 -5.38 4.33
C GLY A 133 9.78 -5.57 3.04
N LYS A 134 9.11 -5.55 1.89
CA LYS A 134 9.69 -5.85 0.59
C LYS A 134 10.51 -4.69 0.03
N TRP A 135 11.78 -4.95 -0.24
CA TRP A 135 12.67 -3.98 -0.84
C TRP A 135 12.41 -3.77 -2.34
N HIS A 136 12.81 -4.75 -3.16
CA HIS A 136 12.60 -4.82 -4.62
C HIS A 136 12.99 -3.57 -5.44
N VAL A 137 13.95 -2.76 -4.96
CA VAL A 137 14.57 -1.67 -5.73
C VAL A 137 15.85 -2.19 -6.39
N ASP A 138 16.98 -2.14 -5.70
CA ASP A 138 18.25 -2.77 -6.07
C ASP A 138 19.21 -2.74 -4.87
N GLY A 139 20.26 -3.55 -4.95
CA GLY A 139 21.32 -3.58 -3.93
C GLY A 139 20.80 -3.91 -2.52
N ASP A 140 21.69 -3.64 -1.57
CA ASP A 140 21.45 -3.84 -0.13
C ASP A 140 20.71 -2.62 0.45
N VAL A 141 19.78 -2.85 1.38
CA VAL A 141 18.87 -1.80 1.87
C VAL A 141 19.62 -0.73 2.66
N LEU A 142 20.59 -1.13 3.49
CA LEU A 142 21.38 -0.19 4.29
C LEU A 142 22.28 0.67 3.42
N THR A 143 22.85 0.10 2.34
CA THR A 143 23.60 0.89 1.35
C THR A 143 22.72 1.90 0.60
N GLY A 144 21.41 1.63 0.55
CA GLY A 144 20.39 2.57 0.05
C GLY A 144 20.06 3.72 1.01
N GLY A 145 20.69 3.78 2.17
CA GLY A 145 20.64 4.89 3.11
C GLY A 145 19.72 4.69 4.32
N PHE A 146 19.10 3.52 4.46
CA PHE A 146 18.38 3.13 5.67
C PHE A 146 19.35 2.68 6.77
N GLU A 147 18.97 2.87 8.03
CA GLU A 147 19.79 2.51 9.21
C GLU A 147 19.40 1.15 9.80
N ARG A 148 18.11 0.79 9.67
CA ARG A 148 17.57 -0.51 10.06
C ARG A 148 16.63 -1.02 8.98
N SER A 149 16.62 -2.33 8.76
CA SER A 149 15.85 -2.95 7.70
C SER A 149 15.43 -4.37 8.05
N LEU A 150 14.15 -4.69 7.90
CA LEU A 150 13.69 -6.04 7.63
C LEU A 150 13.35 -6.13 6.14
N ASN A 151 14.17 -6.83 5.37
CA ASN A 151 13.92 -7.12 3.96
C ASN A 151 13.24 -8.49 3.82
N VAL A 152 11.93 -8.45 3.62
CA VAL A 152 11.11 -9.60 3.30
C VAL A 152 11.35 -9.98 1.84
N ARG A 153 11.89 -11.18 1.64
CA ARG A 153 12.26 -11.71 0.32
C ARG A 153 11.47 -12.95 -0.05
N ASN A 154 10.75 -13.52 0.90
CA ASN A 154 9.92 -14.69 0.67
C ASN A 154 8.53 -14.28 0.17
N ASP A 155 8.47 -13.89 -1.11
CA ASP A 155 7.21 -13.57 -1.78
C ASP A 155 6.30 -14.81 -1.95
N GLY A 156 6.80 -16.04 -1.73
CA GLY A 156 6.07 -17.29 -1.99
C GLY A 156 5.48 -17.98 -0.76
N ASN A 157 5.85 -17.57 0.47
CA ASN A 157 5.33 -18.16 1.69
C ASN A 157 5.35 -17.14 2.84
N PHE A 158 4.16 -16.77 3.33
CA PHE A 158 3.99 -15.73 4.34
C PHE A 158 4.14 -16.26 5.78
N PHE A 159 4.38 -17.56 5.95
CA PHE A 159 4.44 -18.24 7.24
C PHE A 159 5.85 -18.70 7.61
N THR A 160 6.89 -18.12 7.00
CA THR A 160 8.29 -18.39 7.38
C THR A 160 9.18 -17.18 7.14
N ALA A 161 10.09 -16.92 8.09
CA ALA A 161 11.14 -15.93 8.00
C ALA A 161 12.30 -16.35 7.09
N LYS A 162 12.34 -17.63 6.68
CA LYS A 162 13.44 -18.19 5.88
C LYS A 162 13.68 -17.38 4.61
N GLY A 163 14.92 -16.95 4.44
CA GLY A 163 15.38 -16.17 3.27
C GLY A 163 15.20 -14.66 3.40
N ASN A 164 14.52 -14.18 4.45
CA ASN A 164 14.48 -12.75 4.76
C ASN A 164 15.85 -12.27 5.27
N LEU A 165 16.09 -10.97 5.16
CA LEU A 165 17.29 -10.32 5.70
C LEU A 165 16.91 -9.32 6.79
N LEU A 166 17.64 -9.32 7.89
CA LEU A 166 17.62 -8.27 8.91
C LEU A 166 18.94 -7.51 8.82
N ASP A 167 18.87 -6.21 8.57
CA ASP A 167 20.04 -5.34 8.41
C ASP A 167 21.03 -5.90 7.38
N ASP A 168 20.47 -6.33 6.23
CA ASP A 168 21.16 -6.98 5.10
C ASP A 168 21.88 -8.31 5.43
N LYS A 169 21.60 -8.90 6.60
CA LYS A 169 22.10 -10.21 7.01
C LYS A 169 20.98 -11.26 7.02
N PRO A 170 21.24 -12.52 6.66
CA PRO A 170 20.24 -13.57 6.73
C PRO A 170 19.59 -13.67 8.11
N VAL A 171 18.26 -13.74 8.13
CA VAL A 171 17.52 -14.11 9.33
C VAL A 171 17.65 -15.61 9.54
N GLU A 172 18.03 -16.01 10.75
CA GLU A 172 17.93 -17.39 11.19
C GLU A 172 16.48 -17.65 11.65
N PRO A 173 15.72 -18.52 10.95
CA PRO A 173 14.37 -18.84 11.36
C PRO A 173 14.35 -19.51 12.74
N ALA A 174 13.30 -19.24 13.51
CA ALA A 174 13.06 -20.00 14.73
C ALA A 174 12.84 -21.49 14.40
N ALA A 175 13.16 -22.38 15.33
CA ALA A 175 12.91 -23.81 15.15
C ALA A 175 11.40 -24.12 15.00
N ASP A 176 10.55 -23.29 15.61
CA ASP A 176 9.10 -23.31 15.46
C ASP A 176 8.64 -21.94 14.93
N GLU A 177 8.03 -21.94 13.74
CA GLU A 177 7.47 -20.76 13.07
C GLU A 177 5.94 -20.78 13.04
N SER A 178 5.28 -21.62 13.83
CA SER A 178 3.82 -21.74 13.84
C SER A 178 3.08 -20.42 14.13
N GLY A 179 3.72 -19.48 14.82
CA GLY A 179 3.22 -18.13 15.08
C GLY A 179 3.70 -17.06 14.10
N TYR A 180 4.55 -17.40 13.13
CA TYR A 180 5.11 -16.42 12.20
C TYR A 180 4.10 -16.09 11.10
N TYR A 181 3.85 -14.80 10.90
CA TYR A 181 3.13 -14.29 9.74
C TYR A 181 3.78 -12.99 9.27
N THR A 182 4.22 -12.96 8.02
CA THR A 182 5.04 -11.88 7.46
C THR A 182 4.42 -10.49 7.62
N THR A 183 3.10 -10.36 7.47
CA THR A 183 2.39 -9.08 7.64
C THR A 183 2.54 -8.55 9.07
N ILE A 184 2.46 -9.43 10.07
CA ILE A 184 2.66 -9.06 11.49
C ILE A 184 4.14 -8.74 11.73
N ALA A 185 5.05 -9.63 11.31
CA ALA A 185 6.49 -9.43 11.49
C ALA A 185 7.00 -8.12 10.86
N THR A 186 6.44 -7.71 9.72
CA THR A 186 6.74 -6.43 9.05
C THR A 186 6.37 -5.23 9.93
N VAL A 187 5.19 -5.28 10.57
CA VAL A 187 4.71 -4.21 11.45
C VAL A 187 5.46 -4.22 12.78
N ASP A 188 5.72 -5.39 13.36
CA ASP A 188 6.46 -5.54 14.60
C ASP A 188 7.87 -4.94 14.48
N HIS A 189 8.58 -5.21 13.38
CA HIS A 189 9.88 -4.60 13.12
C HIS A 189 9.79 -3.07 12.95
N ALA A 190 8.76 -2.55 12.27
CA ALA A 190 8.55 -1.11 12.17
C ALA A 190 8.30 -0.47 13.54
N ILE A 191 7.48 -1.09 14.39
CA ILE A 191 7.23 -0.65 15.76
C ILE A 191 8.52 -0.68 16.58
N GLU A 192 9.33 -1.74 16.48
CA GLU A 192 10.62 -1.86 17.15
C GLU A 192 11.54 -0.69 16.76
N CYS A 193 11.65 -0.38 15.46
CA CYS A 193 12.43 0.76 14.97
C CYS A 193 11.97 2.08 15.62
N LEU A 194 10.66 2.32 15.67
CA LEU A 194 10.10 3.54 16.27
C LEU A 194 10.28 3.60 17.79
N GLN A 195 10.17 2.48 18.50
CA GLN A 195 10.45 2.41 19.94
C GLN A 195 11.92 2.72 20.25
N GLN A 196 12.83 2.18 19.43
CA GLN A 196 14.26 2.45 19.54
C GLN A 196 14.58 3.90 19.20
N HIS A 197 13.97 4.43 18.14
CA HIS A 197 14.10 5.84 17.75
C HIS A 197 13.64 6.76 18.89
N ARG A 198 12.46 6.51 19.47
CA ARG A 198 11.97 7.26 20.63
C ARG A 198 12.94 7.25 21.81
N THR A 199 13.68 6.16 22.00
CA THR A 199 14.61 6.01 23.12
C THR A 199 15.96 6.70 22.86
N ARG A 200 16.43 6.71 21.61
CA ARG A 200 17.80 7.14 21.25
C ARG A 200 17.87 8.48 20.51
N HIS A 201 16.78 8.89 19.87
CA HIS A 201 16.70 9.94 18.87
C HIS A 201 15.41 10.77 18.99
N SER A 202 14.82 10.90 20.18
CA SER A 202 13.47 11.49 20.38
C SER A 202 13.27 12.89 19.80
N GLU A 203 14.33 13.67 19.71
CA GLU A 203 14.32 15.06 19.22
C GLU A 203 14.61 15.17 17.72
N GLN A 204 14.85 14.06 17.04
CA GLN A 204 15.22 14.00 15.62
C GLN A 204 14.05 13.45 14.81
N PRO A 205 13.85 13.88 13.56
CA PRO A 205 12.78 13.33 12.73
C PRO A 205 13.13 11.92 12.24
N PHE A 206 12.12 11.15 11.86
CA PHE A 206 12.31 9.86 11.19
C PHE A 206 11.55 9.74 9.86
N PHE A 207 12.06 8.85 9.01
CA PHE A 207 11.37 8.33 7.83
C PHE A 207 11.21 6.82 7.95
N GLN A 208 9.98 6.33 8.06
CA GLN A 208 9.65 4.91 8.13
C GLN A 208 8.99 4.47 6.82
N TYR A 209 9.64 3.57 6.08
CA TYR A 209 9.08 2.96 4.88
C TYR A 209 8.61 1.54 5.18
N ILE A 210 7.28 1.34 5.22
CA ILE A 210 6.62 0.07 5.48
C ILE A 210 6.05 -0.45 4.18
N ALA A 211 6.60 -1.55 3.69
CA ALA A 211 6.35 -2.06 2.35
C ALA A 211 5.85 -3.50 2.42
N PHE A 212 4.56 -3.69 2.62
CA PHE A 212 3.97 -5.03 2.72
C PHE A 212 4.21 -5.87 1.46
N ILE A 213 4.19 -7.18 1.63
CA ILE A 213 3.99 -8.15 0.54
C ILE A 213 2.52 -8.51 0.34
N ALA A 214 1.66 -8.29 1.34
CA ALA A 214 0.24 -8.48 1.17
C ALA A 214 -0.38 -7.33 0.34
N PRO A 215 -1.44 -7.58 -0.46
CA PRO A 215 -2.06 -8.89 -0.76
C PRO A 215 -1.47 -9.65 -1.98
N HIS A 216 -0.22 -9.42 -2.39
CA HIS A 216 0.41 -10.07 -3.55
C HIS A 216 0.32 -11.60 -3.47
N PHE A 217 0.19 -12.24 -4.63
CA PHE A 217 0.13 -13.70 -4.76
C PHE A 217 1.42 -14.38 -4.24
N PRO A 218 1.35 -15.53 -3.56
CA PRO A 218 0.17 -16.34 -3.25
C PRO A 218 -0.69 -15.73 -2.13
N LEU A 219 -2.00 -15.95 -2.22
CA LEU A 219 -2.97 -15.40 -1.28
C LEU A 219 -2.91 -16.12 0.07
N HIS A 220 -2.11 -15.59 0.99
CA HIS A 220 -1.99 -16.08 2.36
C HIS A 220 -2.60 -15.12 3.37
N ALA A 221 -3.51 -15.64 4.19
CA ALA A 221 -4.11 -14.94 5.32
C ALA A 221 -4.22 -15.87 6.52
N LEU A 222 -4.37 -15.30 7.72
CA LEU A 222 -4.60 -16.10 8.91
C LEU A 222 -6.01 -16.73 8.88
N PRO A 223 -6.22 -17.92 9.46
CA PRO A 223 -7.52 -18.60 9.43
C PRO A 223 -8.68 -17.72 9.92
N GLN A 224 -8.48 -16.94 10.97
CA GLN A 224 -9.49 -16.01 11.49
C GLN A 224 -9.83 -14.86 10.53
N ASP A 225 -8.93 -14.47 9.63
CA ASP A 225 -9.19 -13.44 8.64
C ASP A 225 -9.95 -14.02 7.44
N ILE A 226 -9.62 -15.25 7.04
CA ILE A 226 -10.37 -16.00 6.01
C ILE A 226 -11.82 -16.21 6.47
N GLU A 227 -12.01 -16.63 7.72
CA GLU A 227 -13.33 -16.96 8.27
C GLU A 227 -14.32 -15.78 8.20
N LYS A 228 -13.84 -14.53 8.37
CA LYS A 228 -14.67 -13.32 8.28
C LYS A 228 -15.36 -13.16 6.93
N TYR A 229 -14.80 -13.75 5.88
CA TYR A 229 -15.26 -13.57 4.49
C TYR A 229 -15.70 -14.88 3.83
N ARG A 230 -15.71 -16.01 4.56
CA ARG A 230 -16.06 -17.34 4.02
C ARG A 230 -17.31 -17.32 3.15
N ASP A 231 -18.39 -16.74 3.67
CA ASP A 231 -19.67 -16.71 2.96
C ASP A 231 -19.88 -15.42 2.15
N ARG A 232 -18.97 -14.44 2.25
CA ARG A 232 -19.15 -13.12 1.64
C ARG A 232 -19.24 -13.19 0.11
N TYR A 233 -18.52 -14.14 -0.49
CA TYR A 233 -18.35 -14.25 -1.94
C TYR A 233 -19.24 -15.32 -2.59
N ILE A 234 -20.07 -16.04 -1.82
CA ILE A 234 -20.99 -17.08 -2.34
C ILE A 234 -22.01 -16.52 -3.35
N ALA A 235 -22.38 -15.24 -3.21
CA ALA A 235 -23.27 -14.57 -4.17
C ALA A 235 -22.62 -14.36 -5.56
N GLY A 236 -21.31 -14.55 -5.67
CA GLY A 236 -20.56 -14.45 -6.90
C GLY A 236 -19.93 -13.09 -7.18
N TRP A 237 -18.81 -13.09 -7.89
CA TRP A 237 -18.08 -11.86 -8.22
C TRP A 237 -18.86 -10.92 -9.13
N ASP A 238 -19.79 -11.41 -9.96
CA ASP A 238 -20.62 -10.54 -10.81
C ASP A 238 -21.55 -9.64 -9.98
N GLN A 239 -22.22 -10.23 -8.99
CA GLN A 239 -23.05 -9.47 -8.06
C GLN A 239 -22.19 -8.52 -7.22
N LEU A 240 -21.08 -9.03 -6.68
CA LEU A 240 -20.14 -8.22 -5.90
C LEU A 240 -19.64 -7.00 -6.67
N ARG A 241 -19.26 -7.20 -7.93
CA ARG A 241 -18.79 -6.17 -8.84
C ARG A 241 -19.85 -5.10 -9.06
N GLN A 242 -21.10 -5.50 -9.24
CA GLN A 242 -22.23 -4.57 -9.37
C GLN A 242 -22.46 -3.78 -8.07
N GLU A 243 -22.45 -4.43 -6.91
CA GLU A 243 -22.59 -3.77 -5.60
C GLU A 243 -21.46 -2.75 -5.35
N ARG A 244 -20.22 -3.12 -5.65
CA ARG A 244 -19.03 -2.28 -5.52
C ARG A 244 -19.14 -1.04 -6.41
N TYR A 245 -19.55 -1.22 -7.66
CA TYR A 245 -19.79 -0.12 -8.60
C TYR A 245 -20.91 0.82 -8.12
N GLN A 246 -22.01 0.29 -7.59
CA GLN A 246 -23.09 1.11 -7.02
C GLN A 246 -22.59 1.98 -5.86
N ARG A 247 -21.76 1.43 -4.95
CA ARG A 247 -21.14 2.19 -3.86
C ARG A 247 -20.21 3.28 -4.40
N GLN A 248 -19.41 2.99 -5.43
CA GLN A 248 -18.53 3.97 -6.07
C GLN A 248 -19.28 5.11 -6.75
N ARG A 249 -20.41 4.81 -7.41
CA ARG A 249 -21.28 5.84 -7.98
C ARG A 249 -21.93 6.70 -6.90
N ALA A 250 -22.45 6.08 -5.85
CA ALA A 250 -23.08 6.79 -4.75
C ALA A 250 -22.12 7.72 -4.01
N SER A 251 -20.83 7.35 -3.93
CA SER A 251 -19.78 8.18 -3.33
C SER A 251 -19.13 9.18 -4.28
N GLY A 252 -19.56 9.23 -5.55
CA GLY A 252 -19.02 10.16 -6.55
C GLY A 252 -17.62 9.82 -7.06
N LEU A 253 -17.12 8.60 -6.81
CA LEU A 253 -15.79 8.16 -7.27
C LEU A 253 -15.76 7.92 -8.78
N VAL A 254 -16.89 7.51 -9.37
CA VAL A 254 -16.99 7.20 -10.80
C VAL A 254 -18.28 7.75 -11.40
N SER A 255 -18.19 8.22 -12.64
CA SER A 255 -19.31 8.68 -13.47
C SER A 255 -19.44 7.93 -14.80
N THR A 256 -18.54 6.99 -15.06
CA THR A 256 -18.50 6.14 -16.25
C THR A 256 -19.44 4.95 -16.12
N PRO A 257 -19.83 4.30 -17.23
CA PRO A 257 -20.44 2.97 -17.16
C PRO A 257 -19.47 1.97 -16.49
N LEU A 258 -20.05 0.90 -15.95
CA LEU A 258 -19.28 -0.24 -15.46
C LEU A 258 -18.56 -0.91 -16.63
N SER A 259 -17.28 -1.26 -16.48
CA SER A 259 -16.50 -1.87 -17.56
C SER A 259 -17.10 -3.21 -18.04
N ALA A 260 -16.68 -3.71 -19.20
CA ALA A 260 -16.98 -5.08 -19.58
C ALA A 260 -16.13 -6.06 -18.74
N LEU A 261 -16.60 -7.30 -18.61
CA LEU A 261 -15.81 -8.41 -18.07
C LEU A 261 -14.81 -8.87 -19.14
N GLU A 262 -13.53 -8.97 -18.78
CA GLU A 262 -12.48 -9.48 -19.67
C GLU A 262 -12.27 -10.98 -19.44
N ALA A 263 -13.21 -11.81 -19.92
CA ALA A 263 -13.24 -13.25 -19.63
C ALA A 263 -12.01 -14.03 -20.12
N ASP A 264 -11.31 -13.51 -21.12
CA ASP A 264 -10.10 -14.13 -21.67
C ASP A 264 -8.82 -13.76 -20.90
N LEU A 265 -8.90 -12.77 -20.00
CA LEU A 265 -7.78 -12.34 -19.18
C LEU A 265 -7.58 -13.33 -18.03
N GLY A 266 -6.46 -14.06 -18.06
CA GLY A 266 -6.03 -14.93 -16.98
C GLY A 266 -4.70 -14.48 -16.37
N PRO A 267 -4.25 -15.13 -15.29
CA PRO A 267 -2.90 -14.91 -14.82
C PRO A 267 -1.91 -15.20 -15.96
N PRO A 268 -0.90 -14.33 -16.18
CA PRO A 268 0.08 -14.52 -17.25
C PRO A 268 1.04 -15.70 -16.96
N TYR A 269 0.86 -16.37 -15.82
CA TYR A 269 1.66 -17.49 -15.34
C TYR A 269 0.77 -18.73 -15.23
N HIS A 270 1.24 -19.87 -15.74
CA HIS A 270 0.61 -21.17 -15.54
C HIS A 270 1.22 -21.85 -14.30
N PHE A 271 0.39 -22.22 -13.32
CA PHE A 271 0.82 -22.95 -12.12
C PHE A 271 0.29 -24.40 -12.16
N PRO A 272 0.79 -25.27 -13.05
CA PRO A 272 0.22 -26.60 -13.27
C PRO A 272 0.21 -27.46 -12.00
N GLU A 273 1.26 -27.37 -11.17
CA GLU A 273 1.34 -28.10 -9.90
C GLU A 273 0.34 -27.59 -8.86
N ALA A 274 0.07 -26.28 -8.84
CA ALA A 274 -0.92 -25.71 -7.94
C ALA A 274 -2.32 -26.12 -8.37
N LEU A 275 -2.62 -26.06 -9.67
CA LEU A 275 -3.91 -26.51 -10.22
C LEU A 275 -4.17 -27.99 -9.95
N GLN A 276 -3.14 -28.85 -9.99
CA GLN A 276 -3.27 -30.25 -9.60
C GLN A 276 -3.65 -30.42 -8.12
N LYS A 277 -3.13 -29.57 -7.23
CA LYS A 277 -3.44 -29.60 -5.80
C LYS A 277 -4.82 -29.02 -5.49
N LEU A 278 -5.20 -27.95 -6.18
CA LEU A 278 -6.47 -27.26 -6.02
C LEU A 278 -7.63 -28.07 -6.62
N GLY A 279 -7.39 -28.82 -7.69
CA GLY A 279 -8.38 -29.71 -8.29
C GLY A 279 -9.34 -28.99 -9.24
N SER A 280 -10.47 -29.63 -9.52
CA SER A 280 -11.46 -29.21 -10.53
C SER A 280 -12.29 -27.98 -10.17
N GLY A 281 -12.35 -27.62 -8.89
CA GLY A 281 -13.08 -26.45 -8.40
C GLY A 281 -12.39 -25.12 -8.72
N GLU A 282 -11.07 -25.12 -8.91
CA GLU A 282 -10.31 -23.92 -9.22
C GLU A 282 -10.57 -23.43 -10.64
N ILE A 283 -10.73 -22.12 -10.81
CA ILE A 283 -10.86 -21.47 -12.10
C ILE A 283 -9.71 -20.49 -12.33
N ASN A 284 -9.19 -20.45 -13.56
CA ASN A 284 -8.07 -19.58 -13.92
C ASN A 284 -8.48 -18.42 -14.85
N ARG A 285 -9.78 -18.19 -14.99
CA ARG A 285 -10.37 -17.13 -15.82
C ARG A 285 -11.57 -16.54 -15.09
N PRO A 286 -11.86 -15.23 -15.23
CA PRO A 286 -13.01 -14.60 -14.63
C PRO A 286 -14.26 -14.90 -15.48
N LEU A 287 -14.72 -16.15 -15.46
CA LEU A 287 -15.93 -16.57 -16.17
C LEU A 287 -17.18 -15.96 -15.49
N PRO A 288 -18.29 -15.74 -16.22
CA PRO A 288 -19.56 -15.35 -15.60
C PRO A 288 -19.95 -16.37 -14.52
N TRP A 289 -20.33 -15.90 -13.34
CA TRP A 289 -20.55 -16.72 -12.15
C TRP A 289 -21.63 -17.79 -12.36
N ASP A 290 -22.67 -17.46 -13.13
CA ASP A 290 -23.79 -18.34 -13.46
C ASP A 290 -23.43 -19.47 -14.44
N THR A 291 -22.27 -19.39 -15.10
CA THR A 291 -21.75 -20.44 -15.99
C THR A 291 -20.93 -21.49 -15.24
N LEU A 292 -20.61 -21.25 -13.96
CA LEU A 292 -19.81 -22.16 -13.15
C LEU A 292 -20.62 -23.33 -12.59
N THR A 293 -19.93 -24.44 -12.30
CA THR A 293 -20.53 -25.55 -11.57
C THR A 293 -20.74 -25.20 -10.10
N ALA A 294 -21.63 -25.92 -9.42
CA ALA A 294 -21.83 -25.74 -7.97
C ALA A 294 -20.57 -26.05 -7.14
N GLU A 295 -19.66 -26.89 -7.66
CA GLU A 295 -18.35 -27.14 -7.04
C GLU A 295 -17.46 -25.90 -7.17
N GLN A 296 -17.36 -25.31 -8.37
CA GLN A 296 -16.57 -24.11 -8.62
C GLN A 296 -17.09 -22.87 -7.86
N GLN A 297 -18.41 -22.73 -7.73
CA GLN A 297 -19.02 -21.65 -6.95
C GLN A 297 -18.76 -21.77 -5.43
N ARG A 298 -18.39 -22.97 -4.96
CA ARG A 298 -18.14 -23.25 -3.53
C ARG A 298 -16.67 -23.41 -3.18
N PHE A 299 -15.81 -23.57 -4.19
CA PHE A 299 -14.37 -23.75 -4.04
C PHE A 299 -13.73 -22.53 -3.36
#